data_AF-E5FXF9-F1
#
_entry.id   AF-E5FXF9-F1
#
_cell.length_a   1.000
_cell.length_b   1.000
_cell.length_c   1.000
_cell.angle_alpha   90.00
_cell.angle_beta   90.00
_cell.angle_gamma   90.00
#
_symmetry.space_group_name_H-M   'P 1'
#
loop_
_entity.id
_entity.type
_entity.pdbx_description
1 polymer ?
#
loop_
_entity_poly.entity_id
_entity_poly.type
_entity_poly.pdbx_seq_one_letter_code
_entity_poly.pdbx_strand_id
1 'polypeptide(L)'
;TAFLHGELEEEIYMTQPDGFQVPGKEDYVCKLKKSLYGLKQSPRQWYRRFDSYMIEIGYIRSPYDCCVYYNKLTNGSLIYLVLYVDDML
;
A
#
# COMPACT_ATOMS: atom_id res chain seq x y z
N THR A 1 -7.38 5.03 -2.23
CA THR A 1 -6.77 4.15 -3.27
C THR A 1 -5.39 3.63 -2.91
N ALA A 2 -4.78 4.06 -1.80
CA ALA A 2 -3.45 3.63 -1.35
C ALA A 2 -3.19 2.11 -1.42
N PHE A 3 -4.11 1.30 -0.89
CA PHE A 3 -3.93 -0.15 -0.83
C PHE A 3 -3.88 -0.87 -2.17
N LEU A 4 -4.40 -0.26 -3.26
CA LEU A 4 -4.33 -0.84 -4.61
C LEU A 4 -2.90 -0.85 -5.17
N HIS A 5 -1.99 -0.07 -4.58
CA HIS A 5 -0.59 -0.03 -4.95
C HIS A 5 0.27 -1.08 -4.22
N GLY A 6 -0.30 -1.76 -3.21
CA GLY A 6 0.35 -2.88 -2.55
C GLY A 6 0.35 -4.12 -3.44
N GLU A 7 1.52 -4.71 -3.66
CA GLU A 7 1.63 -6.04 -4.28
C GLU A 7 1.23 -7.11 -3.26
N LEU A 8 0.56 -8.16 -3.72
CA LEU A 8 0.24 -9.31 -2.90
C LEU A 8 1.37 -10.32 -2.98
N GLU A 9 2.00 -10.63 -1.84
CA GLU A 9 2.97 -11.73 -1.73
C GLU A 9 2.28 -13.11 -1.72
N GLU A 10 1.03 -13.14 -1.26
CA GLU A 10 0.22 -14.34 -1.14
C GLU A 10 -0.81 -14.43 -2.26
N GLU A 11 -1.18 -15.66 -2.62
CA GLU A 11 -2.27 -15.89 -3.56
C GLU A 11 -3.61 -15.86 -2.83
N ILE A 12 -4.40 -14.81 -3.09
CA ILE A 12 -5.67 -14.58 -2.42
C ILE A 12 -6.81 -14.64 -3.42
N TYR A 13 -7.85 -15.37 -3.03
CA TYR A 13 -9.09 -15.49 -3.76
C TYR A 13 -10.22 -14.87 -2.95
N MET A 14 -11.19 -14.28 -3.65
CA MET A 14 -12.45 -13.84 -3.06
C MET A 14 -13.62 -14.42 -3.83
N THR A 15 -14.77 -14.52 -3.18
CA THR A 15 -16.04 -14.83 -3.85
C THR A 15 -16.36 -13.78 -4.90
N GLN A 16 -17.13 -14.17 -5.92
CA GLN A 16 -17.59 -13.23 -6.93
C GLN A 16 -18.37 -12.08 -6.26
N PRO A 17 -18.04 -10.80 -6.58
CA PRO A 17 -18.80 -9.67 -6.09
C PRO A 17 -20.24 -9.71 -6.59
N ASP A 18 -21.15 -9.11 -5.83
CA ASP A 18 -22.53 -8.96 -6.26
C ASP A 18 -22.61 -8.21 -7.60
N GLY A 19 -23.39 -8.75 -8.53
CA GLY A 19 -23.52 -8.22 -9.89
C GLY A 19 -22.43 -8.68 -10.88
N PHE A 20 -21.43 -9.43 -10.44
CA PHE A 20 -20.39 -10.02 -11.30
C PHE A 20 -20.50 -11.55 -11.45
N GLN A 21 -21.47 -12.16 -10.78
CA GLN A 21 -21.74 -13.60 -10.86
C GLN A 21 -22.16 -13.96 -12.28
N VAL A 22 -21.52 -14.99 -12.85
CA VAL A 22 -21.89 -15.51 -14.18
C VAL A 22 -22.85 -16.69 -14.01
N PRO A 23 -24.02 -16.70 -14.68
CA PRO A 23 -24.96 -17.81 -14.59
C PRO A 23 -24.31 -19.15 -14.96
N GLY A 24 -24.51 -20.17 -14.11
CA GLY A 24 -23.92 -21.50 -14.27
C GLY A 24 -22.45 -21.59 -13.85
N LYS A 25 -21.89 -20.54 -13.23
CA LYS A 25 -20.52 -20.46 -12.70
C LYS A 25 -20.51 -19.81 -11.32
N GLU A 26 -21.54 -20.07 -10.53
CA GLU A 26 -21.74 -19.46 -9.21
C GLU A 26 -20.61 -19.80 -8.23
N ASP A 27 -19.95 -20.94 -8.44
CA ASP A 27 -18.82 -21.46 -7.66
C ASP A 27 -17.46 -20.81 -8.02
N TYR A 28 -17.42 -19.98 -9.05
CA TYR A 28 -16.17 -19.29 -9.43
C TYR A 28 -15.72 -18.32 -8.34
N VAL A 29 -14.41 -18.11 -8.30
CA VAL A 29 -13.73 -17.16 -7.42
C VAL A 29 -12.85 -16.21 -8.21
N CYS A 30 -12.66 -15.01 -7.68
CA CYS A 30 -11.78 -14.00 -8.24
C CYS A 30 -10.41 -14.07 -7.59
N LYS A 31 -9.35 -14.29 -8.38
CA LYS A 31 -7.97 -14.13 -7.92
C LYS A 31 -7.63 -12.65 -7.83
N LEU A 32 -7.23 -12.20 -6.64
CA LEU A 32 -6.80 -10.82 -6.43
C LEU A 32 -5.40 -10.60 -7.03
N LYS A 33 -5.29 -9.60 -7.91
CA LYS A 33 -4.01 -9.19 -8.51
C LYS A 33 -3.30 -8.08 -7.75
N LYS A 34 -4.04 -7.33 -6.92
CA LYS A 34 -3.58 -6.21 -6.11
C LYS A 34 -4.26 -6.27 -4.74
N SER A 35 -3.62 -5.66 -3.75
CA SER A 35 -4.19 -5.53 -2.41
C SER A 35 -5.48 -4.70 -2.44
N LEU A 36 -6.50 -5.11 -1.68
CA LEU A 36 -7.79 -4.42 -1.57
C LEU A 36 -8.00 -3.89 -0.15
N TYR A 37 -8.85 -2.86 0.01
CA TYR A 37 -9.28 -2.44 1.34
C TYR A 37 -9.95 -3.61 2.08
N GLY A 38 -9.70 -3.72 3.38
CA GLY A 38 -10.28 -4.77 4.22
C GLY A 38 -9.48 -6.08 4.29
N LEU A 39 -8.46 -6.30 3.44
CA LEU A 39 -7.55 -7.42 3.67
C LEU A 39 -6.58 -7.09 4.80
N LYS A 40 -6.33 -8.07 5.67
CA LYS A 40 -5.45 -7.93 6.85
C LYS A 40 -4.04 -7.44 6.49
N GLN A 41 -3.51 -7.88 5.36
CA GLN A 41 -2.15 -7.55 4.91
C GLN A 41 -2.07 -6.25 4.10
N SER A 42 -3.19 -5.67 3.68
CA SER A 42 -3.20 -4.49 2.79
C SER A 42 -2.44 -3.28 3.34
N PRO A 43 -2.60 -2.89 4.62
CA PRO A 43 -1.82 -1.78 5.17
C PRO A 43 -0.31 -2.03 5.14
N ARG A 44 0.10 -3.28 5.39
CA ARG A 44 1.52 -3.68 5.39
C ARG A 44 2.12 -3.67 3.98
N GLN A 45 1.39 -4.17 2.99
CA GLN A 45 1.88 -4.17 1.60
C GLN A 45 1.96 -2.76 1.03
N TRP A 46 1.01 -1.90 1.38
CA TRP A 46 1.09 -0.48 1.07
C TRP A 46 2.31 0.19 1.72
N TYR A 47 2.51 0.02 3.03
CA TYR A 47 3.66 0.59 3.74
C TYR A 47 4.99 0.17 3.10
N ARG A 48 5.16 -1.11 2.75
CA ARG A 48 6.39 -1.60 2.10
C ARG A 48 6.64 -0.96 0.74
N ARG A 49 5.59 -0.82 -0.07
CA ARG A 49 5.69 -0.16 -1.39
C ARG A 49 6.08 1.30 -1.22
N PHE A 50 5.48 1.97 -0.24
CA PHE A 50 5.75 3.37 0.08
C PHE A 50 7.18 3.58 0.60
N ASP A 51 7.62 2.82 1.61
CA ASP A 51 8.97 2.88 2.19
C ASP A 51 10.05 2.71 1.11
N SER A 52 9.89 1.68 0.27
CA SER A 52 10.81 1.44 -0.87
C SER A 52 10.87 2.64 -1.81
N TYR A 53 9.71 3.20 -2.16
CA TYR A 53 9.63 4.34 -3.08
C TYR A 53 10.23 5.62 -2.47
N MET A 54 9.96 5.91 -1.20
CA MET A 54 10.50 7.08 -0.51
C MET A 54 12.03 7.05 -0.47
N ILE A 55 12.62 5.88 -0.19
CA ILE A 55 14.07 5.69 -0.21
C ILE A 55 14.62 5.89 -1.63
N GLU A 56 13.95 5.35 -2.64
CA GLU A 56 14.33 5.49 -4.07
C GLU A 56 14.39 6.96 -4.51
N ILE A 57 13.45 7.79 -4.06
CA ILE A 57 13.43 9.23 -4.37
C ILE A 57 14.30 10.09 -3.43
N GLY A 58 15.11 9.46 -2.58
CA GLY A 58 16.13 10.12 -1.76
C GLY A 58 15.65 10.66 -0.41
N TYR A 59 14.47 10.27 0.06
CA TYR A 59 14.09 10.51 1.45
C TYR A 59 14.79 9.53 2.39
N ILE A 60 14.99 9.98 3.63
CA ILE A 60 15.60 9.20 4.69
C ILE A 60 14.52 8.89 5.72
N ARG A 61 14.41 7.63 6.14
CA ARG A 61 13.53 7.23 7.24
C ARG A 61 14.11 7.68 8.58
N SER A 62 13.27 8.24 9.43
CA SER A 62 13.64 8.63 10.78
C SER A 62 14.07 7.41 11.61
N PRO A 63 15.13 7.51 12.43
CA PRO A 63 15.52 6.45 13.35
C PRO A 63 14.58 6.32 14.55
N TYR A 64 13.72 7.33 14.79
CA TYR A 64 12.83 7.38 15.94
C TYR A 64 11.42 6.86 15.65
N ASP A 65 10.97 6.99 14.39
CA ASP A 65 9.64 6.56 13.96
C ASP A 65 9.69 6.10 12.49
N CYS A 66 9.22 4.88 12.23
CA CYS A 66 9.25 4.28 10.90
C CYS A 66 8.22 4.86 9.93
N CYS A 67 7.29 5.68 10.42
CA CYS A 67 6.31 6.41 9.64
C CYS A 67 6.77 7.83 9.26
N VAL A 68 7.90 8.29 9.80
CA VAL A 68 8.44 9.63 9.53
C VAL A 68 9.60 9.54 8.57
N TYR A 69 9.51 10.33 7.51
CA TYR A 69 10.55 10.51 6.50
C TYR A 69 10.98 11.96 6.46
N TYR A 70 12.24 12.20 6.11
CA TYR A 70 12.71 13.56 5.88
C TYR A 70 13.68 13.63 4.71
N ASN A 71 13.74 14.79 4.08
CA ASN A 71 14.69 15.09 3.02
C ASN A 71 15.33 16.46 3.27
N LYS A 72 16.64 16.55 3.06
CA LYS A 72 17.39 17.81 3.19
C LYS A 72 17.65 18.37 1.79
N LEU A 73 17.08 19.52 1.52
CA LEU A 73 17.25 20.24 0.26
C LEU A 73 18.66 20.85 0.17
N THR A 74 19.06 21.21 -1.04
CA THR A 74 20.38 21.81 -1.33
C THR A 74 20.60 23.15 -0.62
N ASN A 75 19.54 23.90 -0.35
CA ASN A 75 19.58 25.15 0.43
C ASN A 75 19.62 24.93 1.95
N GLY A 76 19.64 23.67 2.41
CA GLY A 76 19.68 23.30 3.83
C GLY A 76 18.32 23.15 4.51
N SER A 77 17.21 23.50 3.84
CA SER A 77 15.86 23.31 4.37
C SER A 77 15.52 21.82 4.51
N LEU A 78 14.67 21.50 5.48
CA LEU A 78 14.17 20.15 5.72
C LEU A 78 12.70 20.04 5.33
N ILE A 79 12.36 18.98 4.61
CA ILE A 79 10.99 18.55 4.39
C ILE A 79 10.77 17.33 5.28
N TYR A 80 9.69 17.33 6.04
CA TYR A 80 9.23 16.18 6.80
C TYR A 80 7.94 15.66 6.17
N LEU A 81 7.80 14.34 6.20
CA LEU A 81 6.62 13.64 5.74
C LEU A 81 6.26 12.58 6.76
N VAL A 82 4.99 12.54 7.15
CA VAL A 82 4.47 11.54 8.09
C VAL A 82 3.40 10.71 7.38
N LEU A 83 3.57 9.39 7.38
CA LEU A 83 2.57 8.46 6.86
C LEU A 83 1.76 7.85 8.00
N TYR A 84 0.44 8.01 7.97
CA TYR A 84 -0.47 7.35 8.89
C TYR A 84 -1.46 6.48 8.11
N VAL A 85 -1.19 5.17 8.08
CA VAL A 85 -1.97 4.17 7.32
C VAL A 85 -2.02 4.52 5.83
N ASP A 86 -3.02 5.27 5.38
CA ASP A 86 -3.19 5.76 4.01
C ASP A 86 -3.22 7.29 3.88
N ASP A 87 -3.13 8.02 5.00
CA ASP A 87 -3.03 9.47 5.06
C ASP A 87 -1.56 9.92 5.14
N MET A 88 -1.30 11.13 4.63
CA MET A 88 0.04 11.72 4.57
C MET A 88 0.00 13.19 4.96
N LEU A 89 0.93 13.61 5.82
CA LEU A 89 1.13 15.00 6.25
C LEU A 89 2.54 15.48 5.90
#